data_AF-A0A2Z6GED6-F1
#
_entry.id   AF-A0A2Z6GED6-F1
#
_cell.length_a   1.000
_cell.length_b   1.000
_cell.length_c   1.000
_cell.angle_alpha   90.00
_cell.angle_beta   90.00
_cell.angle_gamma   90.00
#
_symmetry.space_group_name_H-M   'P 1'
#
loop_
_entity.id
_entity.type
_entity.pdbx_description
1 polymer ?
#
loop_
_entity_poly.entity_id
_entity_poly.type
_entity_poly.pdbx_seq_one_letter_code
_entity_poly.pdbx_strand_id
1 'polypeptide(L)'
;MNELLKTILPWIGAAATGNVPQLVGMAATAIGQAIGVEVEPNQRAIQQAVASATPEQLATLRQADNDFALRMQSLGFANLEELERVAAGDRKDARARDVSLHLAGYRNQRADLMVLTDVIGLLFGLLGMLALGYVKAKYPDAISEGVFGALLAQLSTVTSYFGLSLRDAHQFEFGSSRGSRDKDELLAKAPSIRQ
;
A
#
# COMPACT_ATOMS: atom_id res chain seq x y z
N MET A 1 -6.68 -3.33 30.56
CA MET A 1 -7.17 -3.60 29.20
C MET A 1 -8.18 -4.71 29.33
N ASN A 2 -9.48 -4.44 29.32
CA ASN A 2 -10.46 -5.50 29.60
C ASN A 2 -10.49 -6.48 28.43
N GLU A 3 -9.94 -7.68 28.65
CA GLU A 3 -9.98 -8.86 27.78
C GLU A 3 -11.36 -9.09 27.16
N LEU A 4 -12.41 -8.67 27.87
CA LEU A 4 -13.81 -8.73 27.48
C LEU A 4 -14.10 -8.04 26.12
N LEU A 5 -13.53 -6.86 25.87
CA LEU A 5 -13.70 -6.16 24.58
C LEU A 5 -12.99 -6.89 23.44
N LYS A 6 -11.75 -7.32 23.65
CA LYS A 6 -10.97 -8.04 22.64
C LYS A 6 -11.56 -9.41 22.31
N THR A 7 -12.21 -10.03 23.28
CA THR A 7 -12.77 -11.38 23.16
C THR A 7 -14.17 -11.36 22.52
N ILE A 8 -15.00 -10.37 22.87
CA ILE A 8 -16.40 -10.33 22.42
C ILE A 8 -16.59 -9.45 21.17
N LEU A 9 -15.84 -8.35 21.06
CA LEU A 9 -15.96 -7.34 19.99
C LEU A 9 -14.58 -7.02 19.40
N PRO A 10 -13.93 -7.97 18.72
CA PRO A 10 -12.55 -7.81 18.25
C PRO A 10 -12.35 -6.61 17.31
N TRP A 11 -13.30 -6.30 16.42
CA TRP A 11 -13.14 -5.24 15.43
C TRP A 11 -13.43 -3.85 15.98
N ILE A 12 -14.52 -3.70 16.72
CA ILE A 12 -14.87 -2.47 17.43
C ILE A 12 -13.84 -2.20 18.54
N GLY A 13 -13.37 -3.24 19.23
CA GLY A 13 -12.31 -3.14 20.22
C GLY A 13 -10.99 -2.64 19.62
N ALA A 14 -10.59 -3.16 18.45
CA ALA A 14 -9.44 -2.66 17.71
C ALA A 14 -9.63 -1.19 17.32
N ALA A 15 -10.78 -0.82 16.75
CA ALA A 15 -11.10 0.54 16.34
C ALA A 15 -11.13 1.55 17.50
N ALA A 16 -11.65 1.15 18.67
CA ALA A 16 -11.69 1.95 19.88
C ALA A 16 -10.31 2.14 20.54
N THR A 17 -9.36 1.24 20.25
CA THR A 17 -7.97 1.31 20.74
C THR A 17 -7.01 1.96 19.76
N GLY A 18 -7.39 2.09 18.48
CA GLY A 18 -6.56 2.70 17.45
C GLY A 18 -6.34 4.18 17.75
N ASN A 19 -5.11 4.65 17.59
CA ASN A 19 -4.74 6.08 17.68
C ASN A 19 -5.32 6.94 16.53
N VAL A 20 -6.42 6.50 15.92
CA VAL A 20 -7.11 7.17 14.81
C VAL A 20 -8.46 7.67 15.35
N PRO A 21 -8.60 8.98 15.65
CA PRO A 21 -9.80 9.55 16.28
C PRO A 21 -11.11 9.20 15.55
N GLN A 22 -11.07 9.08 14.22
CA GLN A 22 -12.23 8.72 13.39
C GLN A 22 -12.72 7.29 13.67
N LEU A 23 -11.82 6.33 13.89
CA LEU A 23 -12.18 4.94 14.18
C LEU A 23 -12.79 4.80 15.58
N VAL A 24 -12.31 5.60 16.54
CA VAL A 24 -12.88 5.65 17.89
C VAL A 24 -14.31 6.19 17.85
N GLY A 25 -14.58 7.22 17.05
CA GLY A 25 -15.93 7.75 16.84
C GLY A 25 -16.88 6.74 16.17
N MET A 26 -16.39 6.01 15.16
CA MET A 26 -17.18 4.96 14.50
C MET A 26 -17.49 3.79 15.46
N ALA A 27 -16.53 3.40 16.31
CA ALA A 27 -16.72 2.36 17.32
C ALA A 27 -17.76 2.76 18.37
N ALA A 28 -17.71 4.00 18.87
CA ALA A 28 -18.70 4.53 19.80
C ALA A 28 -20.12 4.56 19.19
N THR A 29 -20.22 4.97 17.91
CA THR A 29 -21.49 4.99 17.19
C THR A 29 -22.07 3.58 17.02
N ALA A 30 -21.24 2.60 16.64
CA ALA A 30 -21.68 1.22 16.44
C ALA A 30 -22.18 0.57 17.74
N ILE A 31 -21.47 0.79 18.84
CA ILE A 31 -21.91 0.31 20.17
C ILE A 31 -23.19 1.02 20.59
N GLY A 32 -23.25 2.34 20.45
CA GLY A 32 -24.41 3.12 20.89
C GLY A 32 -25.69 2.76 20.15
N GLN A 33 -25.60 2.51 18.84
CA GLN A 33 -26.72 2.02 18.04
C GLN A 33 -27.16 0.60 18.44
N ALA A 34 -26.22 -0.28 18.80
CA ALA A 34 -26.53 -1.66 19.18
C ALA A 34 -27.24 -1.78 20.53
N ILE A 35 -26.93 -0.89 21.49
CA ILE A 35 -27.52 -0.94 22.85
C ILE A 35 -28.56 0.16 23.11
N GLY A 36 -28.75 1.09 22.17
CA GLY A 36 -29.71 2.19 22.27
C GLY A 36 -29.29 3.30 23.24
N VAL A 37 -27.99 3.49 23.45
CA VAL A 37 -27.43 4.50 24.37
C VAL A 37 -26.43 5.37 23.62
N GLU A 38 -26.42 6.66 23.90
CA GLU A 38 -25.39 7.54 23.34
C GLU A 38 -24.04 7.28 24.03
N VAL A 39 -23.01 6.98 23.24
CA VAL A 39 -21.67 6.65 23.74
C VAL A 39 -20.71 7.73 23.28
N GLU A 40 -20.06 8.39 24.24
CA GLU A 40 -19.00 9.35 23.95
C GLU A 40 -17.83 8.67 23.19
N PRO A 41 -17.21 9.36 22.21
CA PRO A 41 -16.16 8.79 21.35
C PRO A 41 -14.81 8.75 22.06
N ASN A 42 -14.77 8.10 23.23
CA ASN A 42 -13.55 7.84 23.99
C ASN A 42 -13.51 6.40 24.50
N GLN A 43 -12.31 5.88 24.65
CA GLN A 43 -12.06 4.48 24.99
C GLN A 43 -12.74 4.04 26.29
N ARG A 44 -12.85 4.96 27.27
CA ARG A 44 -13.41 4.68 28.59
C ARG A 44 -14.93 4.56 28.54
N ALA A 45 -15.61 5.46 27.83
CA ALA A 45 -17.05 5.42 27.64
C ALA A 45 -17.48 4.18 26.84
N ILE A 46 -16.74 3.84 25.79
CA ILE A 46 -16.91 2.61 25.01
C ILE A 46 -16.79 1.36 25.91
N GLN A 47 -15.76 1.30 26.75
CA GLN A 47 -15.56 0.20 27.70
C GLN A 47 -16.71 0.07 28.70
N GLN A 48 -17.18 1.19 29.24
CA GLN A 48 -18.26 1.22 30.21
C GLN A 48 -19.57 0.75 29.61
N ALA A 49 -19.91 1.23 28.40
CA ALA A 49 -21.12 0.84 27.68
C ALA A 49 -21.20 -0.68 27.42
N VAL A 50 -20.08 -1.29 27.05
CA VAL A 50 -20.01 -2.75 26.83
C VAL A 50 -20.05 -3.53 28.14
N ALA A 51 -19.42 -3.01 29.21
CA ALA A 51 -19.44 -3.65 30.52
C ALA A 51 -20.82 -3.61 31.20
N SER A 52 -21.66 -2.62 30.88
CA SER A 52 -23.02 -2.48 31.40
C SER A 52 -24.09 -3.17 30.56
N ALA A 53 -23.74 -3.81 29.44
CA ALA A 53 -24.68 -4.44 28.54
C ALA A 53 -25.29 -5.73 29.12
N THR A 54 -26.59 -5.94 28.93
CA THR A 54 -27.25 -7.20 29.29
C THR A 54 -26.82 -8.36 28.36
N PRO A 55 -27.01 -9.63 28.74
CA PRO A 55 -26.68 -10.77 27.89
C PRO A 55 -27.33 -10.71 26.49
N GLU A 56 -28.55 -10.21 26.38
CA GLU A 56 -29.26 -10.02 25.11
C GLU A 56 -28.64 -8.88 24.28
N GLN A 57 -28.22 -7.80 24.95
CA GLN A 57 -27.49 -6.70 24.31
C GLN A 57 -26.09 -7.13 23.86
N LEU A 58 -25.43 -8.06 24.56
CA LEU A 58 -24.14 -8.63 24.14
C LEU A 58 -24.25 -9.40 22.82
N ALA A 59 -25.36 -10.11 22.58
CA ALA A 59 -25.61 -10.75 21.29
C ALA A 59 -25.76 -9.71 20.16
N THR A 60 -26.49 -8.63 20.43
CA THR A 60 -26.69 -7.52 19.47
C THR A 60 -25.38 -6.78 19.20
N LEU A 61 -24.55 -6.56 20.22
CA LEU A 61 -23.22 -5.99 20.09
C LEU A 61 -22.31 -6.88 19.23
N ARG A 62 -22.38 -8.20 19.39
CA ARG A 62 -21.60 -9.13 18.57
C ARG A 62 -22.02 -9.10 17.10
N GLN A 63 -23.31 -8.94 16.83
CA GLN A 63 -23.80 -8.70 15.47
C GLN A 63 -23.28 -7.37 14.93
N ALA A 64 -23.33 -6.29 15.72
CA ALA A 64 -22.77 -5.01 15.34
C ALA A 64 -21.25 -5.06 15.09
N ASP A 65 -20.49 -5.88 15.82
CA ASP A 65 -19.05 -6.09 15.57
C ASP A 65 -18.79 -6.78 14.22
N ASN A 66 -19.61 -7.77 13.87
CA ASN A 66 -19.54 -8.42 12.55
C ASN A 66 -19.89 -7.44 11.42
N ASP A 67 -20.94 -6.63 11.59
CA ASP A 67 -21.33 -5.62 10.61
C ASP A 67 -20.27 -4.51 10.49
N PHE A 68 -19.65 -4.15 11.63
CA PHE A 68 -18.53 -3.22 11.66
C PHE A 68 -17.31 -3.80 10.93
N ALA A 69 -17.00 -5.08 11.11
CA ALA A 69 -15.93 -5.77 10.39
C ALA A 69 -16.17 -5.73 8.88
N LEU A 70 -17.38 -6.09 8.44
CA LEU A 70 -17.77 -6.05 7.02
C LEU A 70 -17.68 -4.63 6.44
N ARG A 71 -18.12 -3.63 7.20
CA ARG A 71 -18.02 -2.21 6.80
C ARG A 71 -16.58 -1.74 6.73
N MET A 72 -15.73 -2.12 7.67
CA MET A 72 -14.31 -1.78 7.65
C MET A 72 -13.59 -2.45 6.48
N GLN A 73 -13.95 -3.69 6.18
CA GLN A 73 -13.42 -4.42 5.03
C GLN A 73 -13.87 -3.78 3.71
N SER A 74 -15.15 -3.40 3.60
CA SER A 74 -15.68 -2.74 2.40
C SER A 74 -15.08 -1.34 2.19
N LEU A 75 -14.90 -0.56 3.26
CA LEU A 75 -14.17 0.71 3.21
C LEU A 75 -12.72 0.51 2.78
N GLY A 76 -12.06 -0.55 3.29
CA GLY A 76 -10.72 -0.95 2.86
C GLY A 76 -10.66 -1.23 1.36
N PHE A 77 -11.59 -2.02 0.83
CA PHE A 77 -11.67 -2.33 -0.60
C PHE A 77 -12.00 -1.10 -1.46
N ALA A 78 -12.95 -0.28 -1.05
CA ALA A 78 -13.31 0.95 -1.76
C ALA A 78 -12.13 1.91 -1.85
N ASN A 79 -11.35 2.05 -0.77
CA ASN A 79 -10.13 2.85 -0.79
C ASN A 79 -9.08 2.30 -1.75
N LEU A 80 -8.90 0.96 -1.81
CA LEU A 80 -7.97 0.33 -2.75
C LEU A 80 -8.39 0.55 -4.21
N GLU A 81 -9.68 0.38 -4.52
CA GLU A 81 -10.23 0.63 -5.86
C GLU A 81 -10.08 2.10 -6.25
N GLU A 82 -10.37 3.02 -5.33
CA GLU A 82 -10.20 4.46 -5.57
C GLU A 82 -8.74 4.83 -5.81
N LEU A 83 -7.80 4.31 -5.02
CA LEU A 83 -6.37 4.51 -5.22
C LEU A 83 -5.92 3.97 -6.59
N GLU A 84 -6.40 2.79 -6.99
CA GLU A 84 -6.10 2.25 -8.31
C GLU A 84 -6.70 3.10 -9.43
N ARG A 85 -7.93 3.59 -9.25
CA ARG A 85 -8.61 4.48 -10.19
C ARG A 85 -7.86 5.79 -10.34
N VAL A 86 -7.39 6.40 -9.25
CA VAL A 86 -6.56 7.61 -9.27
C VAL A 86 -5.26 7.33 -10.02
N ALA A 87 -4.56 6.25 -9.69
CA ALA A 87 -3.31 5.88 -10.37
C ALA A 87 -3.52 5.55 -11.87
N ALA A 88 -4.66 4.97 -12.25
CA ALA A 88 -5.03 4.75 -13.64
C ALA A 88 -5.38 6.07 -14.35
N GLY A 89 -6.03 7.01 -13.64
CA GLY A 89 -6.28 8.37 -14.09
C GLY A 89 -4.98 9.11 -14.41
N ASP A 90 -4.01 9.11 -13.49
CA ASP A 90 -2.70 9.75 -13.69
C ASP A 90 -1.98 9.22 -14.95
N ARG A 91 -2.00 7.90 -15.15
CA ARG A 91 -1.42 7.28 -16.37
C ARG A 91 -2.17 7.69 -17.62
N LYS A 92 -3.51 7.73 -17.57
CA LYS A 92 -4.35 8.14 -18.70
C LYS A 92 -4.05 9.59 -19.08
N ASP A 93 -3.97 10.49 -18.10
CA ASP A 93 -3.72 11.91 -18.33
C ASP A 93 -2.31 12.15 -18.87
N ALA A 94 -1.31 11.42 -18.35
CA ALA A 94 0.05 11.48 -18.87
C ALA A 94 0.15 11.00 -20.33
N ARG A 95 -0.55 9.93 -20.71
CA ARG A 95 -0.63 9.46 -22.10
C ARG A 95 -1.42 10.43 -23.00
N ALA A 96 -2.49 11.03 -22.49
CA ALA A 96 -3.26 12.04 -23.22
C ALA A 96 -2.42 13.29 -23.53
N ARG A 97 -1.55 13.71 -22.60
CA ARG A 97 -0.55 14.75 -22.84
C ARG A 97 0.43 14.36 -23.95
N ASP A 98 0.89 13.11 -24.00
CA ASP A 98 1.83 12.68 -25.05
C ASP A 98 1.17 12.71 -26.44
N VAL A 99 -0.11 12.30 -26.51
CA VAL A 99 -0.92 12.46 -27.73
C VAL A 99 -1.08 13.94 -28.11
N SER A 100 -1.37 14.83 -27.15
CA SER A 100 -1.56 16.25 -27.44
C SER A 100 -0.27 16.93 -27.92
N LEU A 101 0.88 16.57 -27.33
CA LEU A 101 2.20 17.01 -27.81
C LEU A 101 2.44 16.55 -29.25
N HIS A 102 2.14 15.29 -29.55
CA HIS A 102 2.32 14.74 -30.90
C HIS A 102 1.45 15.44 -31.93
N LEU A 103 0.18 15.69 -31.61
CA LEU A 103 -0.74 16.44 -32.47
C LEU A 103 -0.28 17.88 -32.69
N ALA A 104 0.37 18.49 -31.70
CA ALA A 104 0.99 19.81 -31.82
C ALA A 104 2.34 19.81 -32.57
N GLY A 105 2.79 18.65 -33.08
CA GLY A 105 4.06 18.51 -33.81
C GLY A 105 5.29 18.39 -32.91
N TYR A 106 5.10 18.26 -31.60
CA TYR A 106 6.19 18.08 -30.63
C TYR A 106 6.33 16.62 -30.22
N ARG A 107 7.52 16.25 -29.76
CA ARG A 107 7.79 14.95 -29.13
C ARG A 107 8.02 15.16 -27.63
N ASN A 108 7.71 14.16 -26.82
CA ASN A 108 8.02 14.22 -25.39
C ASN A 108 9.52 13.95 -25.14
N GLN A 109 10.37 14.90 -25.54
CA GLN A 109 11.83 14.80 -25.42
C GLN A 109 12.29 14.65 -23.97
N ARG A 110 11.51 15.14 -23.00
CA ARG A 110 11.82 14.99 -21.57
C ARG A 110 11.73 13.51 -21.15
N ALA A 111 10.69 12.79 -21.58
CA ALA A 111 10.56 11.37 -21.31
C ALA A 111 11.65 10.55 -22.02
N ASP A 112 11.91 10.87 -23.29
CA ASP A 112 12.96 10.21 -24.08
C ASP A 112 14.34 10.37 -23.41
N LEU A 113 14.68 11.59 -22.96
CA LEU A 113 15.94 11.87 -22.29
C LEU A 113 16.05 11.13 -20.95
N MET A 114 14.98 11.10 -20.15
CA MET A 114 14.95 10.40 -18.86
C MET A 114 15.25 8.91 -19.04
N VAL A 115 14.55 8.24 -19.97
CA VAL A 115 14.76 6.81 -20.24
C VAL A 115 16.18 6.56 -20.77
N LEU A 116 16.67 7.42 -21.67
CA LEU A 116 18.04 7.31 -22.17
C LEU A 116 19.07 7.43 -21.03
N THR A 117 18.91 8.40 -20.12
CA THR A 117 19.80 8.57 -18.98
C THR A 117 19.75 7.40 -18.02
N ASP A 118 18.59 6.76 -17.84
CA ASP A 118 18.48 5.57 -17.01
C ASP A 118 19.20 4.36 -17.62
N VAL A 119 19.07 4.16 -18.94
CA VAL A 119 19.82 3.10 -19.65
C VAL A 119 21.32 3.34 -19.52
N ILE A 120 21.77 4.57 -19.74
CA ILE A 120 23.17 4.95 -19.61
C ILE A 120 23.66 4.71 -18.18
N GLY A 121 22.91 5.18 -17.17
CA GLY A 121 23.24 5.01 -15.75
C GLY A 121 23.33 3.54 -15.35
N LEU A 122 22.40 2.70 -15.84
CA LEU A 122 22.43 1.25 -15.63
C LEU A 122 23.70 0.62 -16.20
N LEU A 123 24.05 0.95 -17.46
CA LEU A 123 25.26 0.44 -18.10
C LEU A 123 26.53 0.86 -17.36
N PHE A 124 26.63 2.14 -16.95
CA PHE A 124 27.76 2.61 -16.15
C PHE A 124 27.84 1.94 -14.78
N GLY A 125 26.71 1.69 -14.13
CA GLY A 125 26.66 0.94 -12.87
C GLY A 125 27.18 -0.49 -13.03
N LEU A 126 26.71 -1.20 -14.06
CA LEU A 126 27.18 -2.56 -14.38
C LEU A 126 28.67 -2.59 -14.74
N LEU A 127 29.14 -1.64 -15.58
CA LEU A 127 30.55 -1.51 -15.92
C LEU A 127 31.41 -1.16 -14.70
N GLY A 128 30.93 -0.31 -13.80
CA GLY A 128 31.60 0.03 -12.54
C GLY A 128 31.77 -1.19 -11.63
N MET A 129 30.74 -2.03 -11.53
CA MET A 129 30.83 -3.29 -10.77
C MET A 129 31.82 -4.27 -11.42
N LEU A 130 31.81 -4.41 -12.75
CA LEU A 130 32.79 -5.23 -13.48
C LEU A 130 34.22 -4.72 -13.29
N ALA A 131 34.42 -3.40 -13.37
CA ALA A 131 35.72 -2.77 -13.16
C ALA A 131 36.22 -2.99 -11.72
N LEU A 132 35.35 -2.81 -10.72
CA LEU A 132 35.68 -3.07 -9.32
C LEU A 132 36.06 -4.55 -9.09
N GLY A 133 35.29 -5.48 -9.68
CA GLY A 133 35.61 -6.92 -9.66
C GLY A 133 36.95 -7.23 -10.32
N TYR A 134 37.24 -6.62 -11.46
CA TYR A 134 38.52 -6.78 -12.15
C TYR A 134 39.70 -6.25 -11.32
N VAL A 135 39.56 -5.07 -10.71
CA VAL A 135 40.60 -4.50 -9.84
C VAL A 135 40.87 -5.43 -8.65
N LYS A 136 39.83 -5.93 -7.98
CA LYS A 136 39.98 -6.88 -6.86
C LYS A 136 40.64 -8.19 -7.30
N ALA A 137 40.30 -8.71 -8.48
CA ALA A 137 40.91 -9.93 -9.01
C ALA A 137 42.39 -9.75 -9.38
N LYS A 138 42.76 -8.61 -9.95
CA LYS A 138 44.14 -8.33 -10.39
C LYS A 138 45.04 -7.84 -9.26
N TYR A 139 44.49 -7.13 -8.29
CA TYR A 139 45.19 -6.53 -7.16
C TYR A 139 44.46 -6.86 -5.85
N PRO A 140 44.54 -8.11 -5.37
CA PRO A 140 43.77 -8.57 -4.22
C PRO A 140 44.06 -7.81 -2.92
N ASP A 141 45.29 -7.29 -2.78
CA ASP A 141 45.74 -6.54 -1.61
C ASP A 141 45.42 -5.04 -1.69
N ALA A 142 45.02 -4.53 -2.86
CA ALA A 142 44.71 -3.10 -3.04
C ALA A 142 43.36 -2.71 -2.40
N ILE A 143 42.44 -3.67 -2.24
CA ILE A 143 41.11 -3.45 -1.68
C ILE A 143 40.80 -4.58 -0.70
N SER A 144 40.59 -4.25 0.58
CA SER A 144 40.19 -5.23 1.59
C SER A 144 38.80 -5.80 1.29
N GLU A 145 38.51 -7.03 1.75
CA GLU A 145 37.22 -7.68 1.52
C GLU A 145 36.03 -6.84 2.01
N GLY A 146 36.17 -6.20 3.18
CA GLY A 146 35.12 -5.33 3.72
C GLY A 146 34.85 -4.10 2.86
N VAL A 147 35.90 -3.47 2.34
CA VAL A 147 35.77 -2.29 1.45
C VAL A 147 35.20 -2.70 0.10
N PHE A 148 35.66 -3.83 -0.46
CA PHE A 148 35.14 -4.37 -1.71
C PHE A 148 33.63 -4.66 -1.61
N GLY A 149 33.21 -5.35 -0.54
CA GLY A 149 31.80 -5.66 -0.28
C GLY A 149 30.95 -4.40 -0.11
N ALA A 150 31.43 -3.40 0.63
CA ALA A 150 30.71 -2.14 0.82
C ALA A 150 30.55 -1.36 -0.50
N LEU A 151 31.62 -1.25 -1.30
CA LEU A 151 31.58 -0.57 -2.60
C LEU A 151 30.66 -1.30 -3.58
N LEU A 152 30.73 -2.63 -3.63
CA LEU A 152 29.87 -3.43 -4.49
C LEU A 152 28.39 -3.30 -4.09
N ALA A 153 28.08 -3.31 -2.79
CA ALA A 153 26.71 -3.11 -2.29
C ALA A 153 26.16 -1.73 -2.66
N GLN A 154 26.97 -0.67 -2.50
CA GLN A 154 26.56 0.68 -2.85
C GLN A 154 26.35 0.82 -4.36
N LEU A 155 27.28 0.30 -5.18
CA LEU A 155 27.16 0.32 -6.64
C LEU A 155 25.94 -0.48 -7.10
N SER A 156 25.71 -1.67 -6.53
CA SER A 156 24.54 -2.50 -6.84
C SER A 156 23.23 -1.78 -6.51
N THR A 157 23.16 -1.12 -5.36
CA THR A 157 21.99 -0.34 -4.94
C THR A 157 21.70 0.80 -5.92
N VAL A 158 22.73 1.60 -6.27
CA VAL A 158 22.58 2.70 -7.24
C VAL A 158 22.18 2.18 -8.63
N THR A 159 22.84 1.11 -9.09
CA THR A 159 22.54 0.46 -10.38
C THR A 159 21.11 -0.05 -10.42
N SER A 160 20.61 -0.59 -9.30
CA SER A 160 19.24 -1.09 -9.18
C SER A 160 18.19 0.00 -9.31
N TYR A 161 18.46 1.24 -8.85
CA TYR A 161 17.52 2.35 -9.03
C TYR A 161 17.27 2.69 -10.51
N PHE A 162 18.30 2.62 -11.35
CA PHE A 162 18.11 2.79 -12.80
C PHE A 162 17.27 1.67 -13.40
N GLY A 163 17.49 0.41 -12.98
CA GLY A 163 16.67 -0.73 -13.40
C GLY A 163 15.20 -0.60 -12.98
N LEU A 164 14.94 -0.09 -11.77
CA LEU A 164 13.59 0.19 -11.30
C LEU A 164 12.92 1.31 -12.11
N SER A 165 13.66 2.36 -12.43
CA SER A 165 13.15 3.49 -13.23
C SER A 165 12.77 3.05 -14.65
N LEU A 166 13.59 2.21 -15.28
CA LEU A 166 13.26 1.59 -16.58
C LEU A 166 12.04 0.68 -16.51
N ARG A 167 11.90 -0.11 -15.43
CA ARG A 167 10.70 -0.91 -15.20
C ARG A 167 9.46 -0.04 -15.10
N ASP A 168 9.55 1.11 -14.43
CA ASP A 168 8.42 2.01 -14.25
C ASP A 168 8.05 2.70 -15.59
N ALA A 169 9.03 3.00 -16.46
CA ALA A 169 8.77 3.40 -17.84
C ALA A 169 8.05 2.31 -18.65
N HIS A 170 8.45 1.04 -18.51
CA HIS A 170 7.71 -0.07 -19.12
C HIS A 170 6.28 -0.20 -18.58
N GLN A 171 6.06 0.03 -17.29
CA GLN A 171 4.72 0.04 -16.70
C GLN A 171 3.87 1.20 -17.23
N PHE A 172 4.49 2.35 -17.52
CA PHE A 172 3.79 3.47 -18.16
C PHE A 172 3.28 3.10 -19.55
N GLU A 173 4.03 2.33 -20.34
CA GLU A 173 3.62 1.92 -21.69
C GLU A 173 2.61 0.75 -21.66
N PHE A 174 2.98 -0.34 -21.00
CA PHE A 174 2.25 -1.62 -21.09
C PHE A 174 1.27 -1.86 -19.93
N GLY A 175 1.29 -1.01 -18.91
CA GLY A 175 0.56 -1.25 -17.66
C GLY A 175 1.27 -2.27 -16.77
N SER A 176 0.83 -2.37 -15.50
CA SER A 176 1.36 -3.38 -14.58
C SER A 176 0.50 -4.64 -14.62
N SER A 177 1.13 -5.81 -14.78
CA SER A 177 0.47 -7.12 -14.61
C SER A 177 0.07 -7.39 -13.15
N ARG A 178 0.58 -6.58 -12.22
CA ARG A 178 0.28 -6.67 -10.77
C ARG A 178 -1.15 -6.21 -10.47
N GLY A 179 -1.62 -5.12 -11.08
CA GLY A 179 -2.99 -4.64 -10.87
C GLY A 179 -4.06 -5.67 -11.29
N SER A 180 -3.80 -6.46 -12.35
CA SER A 180 -4.70 -7.56 -12.72
C SER A 180 -4.71 -8.67 -11.68
N ARG A 181 -3.53 -9.06 -11.17
CA ARG A 181 -3.42 -10.12 -10.17
C ARG A 181 -4.03 -9.72 -8.83
N ASP A 182 -3.85 -8.47 -8.41
CA ASP A 182 -4.44 -7.95 -7.19
C ASP A 182 -5.97 -7.94 -7.33
N LYS A 183 -6.53 -7.56 -8.49
CA LYS A 183 -7.96 -7.71 -8.78
C LYS A 183 -8.42 -9.15 -8.74
N ASP A 184 -7.69 -10.06 -9.39
CA ASP A 184 -8.03 -11.48 -9.42
C ASP A 184 -8.02 -12.08 -8.00
N GLU A 185 -7.06 -11.69 -7.16
CA GLU A 185 -6.97 -12.11 -5.77
C GLU A 185 -8.10 -11.52 -4.91
N LEU A 186 -8.44 -10.25 -5.13
CA LEU A 186 -9.57 -9.60 -4.46
C LEU A 186 -10.91 -10.22 -4.86
N LEU A 187 -11.10 -10.51 -6.15
CA LEU A 187 -12.27 -11.23 -6.67
C LEU A 187 -12.33 -12.66 -6.15
N ALA A 188 -11.19 -13.34 -6.01
CA ALA A 188 -11.12 -14.68 -5.42
C ALA A 188 -11.46 -14.70 -3.92
N LYS A 189 -11.22 -13.59 -3.21
CA LYS A 189 -11.56 -13.40 -1.79
C LYS A 189 -12.98 -12.85 -1.59
N ALA A 190 -13.64 -12.38 -2.64
CA ALA A 190 -15.00 -11.86 -2.56
C ALA A 190 -16.01 -13.02 -2.38
N PRO A 191 -17.00 -12.90 -1.47
CA PRO A 191 -18.03 -13.92 -1.32
C PRO A 191 -18.85 -14.07 -2.61
N SER A 192 -19.16 -15.31 -3.00
CA SER A 192 -19.95 -15.57 -4.21
C SER A 192 -21.35 -14.96 -4.09
N ILE A 193 -21.76 -14.19 -5.11
CA ILE A 193 -23.11 -13.65 -5.21
C ILE A 193 -24.04 -14.84 -5.49
N ARG A 194 -24.82 -15.26 -4.48
CA ARG A 194 -25.95 -16.17 -4.71
C ARG A 194 -27.04 -15.36 -5.40
N GLN A 195 -27.30 -15.69 -6.68
CA GLN A 195 -28.54 -15.30 -7.35
C GLN A 195 -29.70 -16.16 -6.86
#